data_AF-A0A2D7IFI3-F1
#
_entry.id   AF-A0A2D7IFI3-F1
#
_cell.length_a   1.000
_cell.length_b   1.000
_cell.length_c   1.000
_cell.angle_alpha   90.00
_cell.angle_beta   90.00
_cell.angle_gamma   90.00
#
_symmetry.space_group_name_H-M   'P 1'
#
loop_
_entity.id
_entity.type
_entity.pdbx_description
1 polymer ?
#
loop_
_entity_poly.entity_id
_entity_poly.type
_entity_poly.pdbx_seq_one_letter_code
_entity_poly.pdbx_strand_id
1 'polypeptide(L)'
;MARRLSILEGTDGKINMALLLTGGIGLSSETGEFNEIIKKCIFQGKPLDDETVFHAKRELGDIIWYWINSCRALGLDPNEVIEENVHKLKSRYPGGEFDVHHSENRKEGDL
;
A
#
# COMPACT_ATOMS: atom_id res chain seq x y z
N MET A 1 2.66 17.89 -20.10
CA MET A 1 2.47 16.56 -19.49
C MET A 1 3.15 15.46 -20.29
N ALA A 2 2.83 15.28 -21.59
CA ALA A 2 3.42 14.23 -22.45
C ALA A 2 4.96 14.17 -22.41
N ARG A 3 5.66 15.29 -22.62
CA ARG A 3 7.14 15.34 -22.54
C ARG A 3 7.70 14.84 -21.20
N ARG A 4 7.01 15.12 -20.09
CA ARG A 4 7.45 14.67 -18.76
C ARG A 4 7.25 13.17 -18.58
N LEU A 5 6.15 12.61 -19.08
CA LEU A 5 5.89 11.17 -19.06
C LEU A 5 6.96 10.42 -19.85
N SER A 6 7.28 10.86 -21.08
CA SER A 6 8.33 10.24 -21.89
C SER A 6 9.72 10.28 -21.23
N ILE A 7 10.02 11.31 -20.43
CA ILE A 7 11.27 11.38 -19.66
C ILE A 7 11.25 10.36 -18.51
N LEU A 8 10.11 10.17 -17.83
CA LEU A 8 9.98 9.27 -16.69
C LEU A 8 9.94 7.79 -17.10
N GLU A 9 9.32 7.47 -18.23
CA GLU A 9 9.33 6.11 -18.79
C GLU A 9 10.73 5.71 -19.28
N GLY A 10 11.57 6.69 -19.60
CA GLY A 10 12.90 6.47 -20.13
C GLY A 10 12.88 5.79 -21.50
N THR A 11 14.05 5.44 -22.03
CA THR A 11 14.18 4.72 -23.30
C THR A 11 14.26 3.20 -23.13
N ASP A 12 14.50 2.72 -21.90
CA ASP A 12 14.59 1.29 -21.58
C ASP A 12 13.25 0.69 -21.14
N GLY A 13 12.20 1.51 -21.00
CA GLY A 13 10.83 1.08 -20.75
C GLY A 13 10.64 0.37 -19.40
N LYS A 14 11.56 0.57 -18.44
CA LYS A 14 11.51 -0.10 -17.14
C LYS A 14 10.31 0.33 -16.28
N ILE A 15 9.84 1.56 -16.48
CA ILE A 15 8.72 2.12 -15.72
C ILE A 15 7.52 2.30 -16.65
N ASN A 16 6.42 1.66 -16.32
CA ASN A 16 5.14 1.84 -17.00
C ASN A 16 4.33 2.94 -16.30
N MET A 17 4.46 4.18 -16.75
CA MET A 17 3.82 5.33 -16.10
C MET A 17 2.30 5.28 -16.15
N ALA A 18 1.72 4.77 -17.23
CA ALA A 18 0.27 4.61 -17.35
C ALA A 18 -0.26 3.66 -16.26
N LEU A 19 0.37 2.49 -16.11
CA LEU A 19 -0.01 1.52 -15.09
C LEU A 19 0.28 2.03 -13.67
N LEU A 20 1.39 2.76 -13.47
CA LEU A 20 1.71 3.35 -12.18
C LEU A 20 0.68 4.41 -11.75
N LEU A 21 0.20 5.23 -12.70
CA LEU A 21 -0.88 6.19 -12.44
C LEU A 21 -2.19 5.48 -12.11
N THR A 22 -2.53 4.42 -12.84
CA THR A 22 -3.68 3.56 -12.52
C THR A 22 -3.57 2.97 -11.11
N GLY A 23 -2.40 2.41 -10.78
CA GLY A 23 -2.10 1.86 -9.45
C GLY A 23 -2.22 2.88 -8.34
N GLY A 24 -1.52 4.01 -8.44
CA GLY A 24 -1.48 5.03 -7.39
C GLY A 24 -2.82 5.72 -7.15
N ILE A 25 -3.56 6.07 -8.21
CA ILE A 25 -4.89 6.67 -8.08
C ILE A 25 -5.89 5.63 -7.56
N GLY A 26 -5.86 4.41 -8.09
CA GLY A 26 -6.73 3.32 -7.66
C GLY A 26 -6.56 3.00 -6.17
N LEU A 27 -5.32 2.91 -5.68
CA LEU A 27 -5.04 2.73 -4.25
C LEU A 27 -5.75 3.77 -3.37
N SER A 28 -5.73 5.04 -3.79
CA SER A 28 -6.38 6.11 -3.03
C SER A 28 -7.91 5.97 -3.06
N SER A 29 -8.47 5.55 -4.19
CA SER A 29 -9.92 5.33 -4.35
C SER A 29 -10.40 4.20 -3.43
N GLU A 30 -9.82 3.01 -3.55
CA GLU A 30 -10.30 1.82 -2.84
C GLU A 30 -10.01 1.88 -1.33
N THR A 31 -8.91 2.54 -0.93
CA THR A 31 -8.69 2.85 0.50
C THR A 31 -9.78 3.77 1.03
N GLY A 32 -10.27 4.71 0.22
CA GLY A 32 -11.42 5.55 0.56
C GLY A 32 -12.71 4.76 0.74
N GLU A 33 -13.00 3.82 -0.17
CA GLU A 33 -14.18 2.94 -0.09
C GLU A 33 -14.12 2.04 1.17
N PHE A 34 -12.97 1.41 1.41
CA PHE A 34 -12.72 0.64 2.63
C PHE A 34 -12.94 1.47 3.91
N ASN A 35 -12.39 2.69 3.94
CA ASN A 35 -12.57 3.60 5.08
C ASN A 35 -14.04 4.03 5.26
N GLU A 36 -14.80 4.22 4.17
CA GLU A 36 -16.22 4.55 4.25
C GLU A 36 -17.01 3.41 4.91
N ILE A 37 -16.66 2.15 4.69
CA ILE A 37 -17.28 1.01 5.39
C ILE A 37 -17.04 1.12 6.90
N ILE A 38 -15.81 1.35 7.33
CA ILE A 38 -15.45 1.49 8.75
C ILE A 38 -16.19 2.68 9.38
N LYS A 39 -16.16 3.84 8.71
CA LYS A 39 -16.85 5.06 9.15
C LYS A 39 -18.36 4.85 9.26
N LYS A 40 -19.00 4.15 8.32
CA LYS A 40 -20.43 3.80 8.39
C LYS A 40 -20.75 2.94 9.61
N CYS A 41 -19.88 1.98 9.94
CA CYS A 41 -20.07 1.15 11.13
C CYS A 41 -19.96 1.98 12.41
N ILE A 42 -18.89 2.76 12.56
CA ILE A 42 -18.61 3.51 13.79
C ILE A 42 -19.56 4.70 13.99
N PHE A 43 -19.81 5.50 12.95
CA PHE A 43 -20.48 6.79 13.10
C PHE A 43 -21.93 6.82 12.64
N GLN A 44 -22.38 5.80 11.92
CA GLN A 44 -23.75 5.74 11.37
C GLN A 44 -24.52 4.50 11.83
N GLY A 45 -23.90 3.66 12.69
CA GLY A 45 -24.55 2.49 13.28
C GLY A 45 -24.79 1.34 12.31
N LYS A 46 -24.08 1.29 11.17
CA LYS A 46 -24.16 0.14 10.27
C LYS A 46 -23.65 -1.13 10.99
N PRO A 47 -24.39 -2.26 11.00
CA PRO A 47 -23.91 -3.51 11.58
C PRO A 47 -22.64 -4.01 10.89
N LEU A 48 -21.68 -4.51 11.67
CA LEU A 48 -20.52 -5.24 11.14
C LEU A 48 -20.84 -6.74 11.09
N ASP A 49 -21.77 -7.09 10.21
CA ASP A 49 -22.20 -8.45 9.92
C ASP A 49 -21.40 -9.09 8.77
N ASP A 50 -21.71 -10.34 8.43
CA ASP A 50 -21.02 -11.09 7.38
C ASP A 50 -21.06 -10.39 6.02
N GLU A 51 -22.15 -9.68 5.69
CA GLU A 51 -22.25 -8.90 4.45
C GLU A 51 -21.28 -7.73 4.47
N THR A 52 -21.21 -7.00 5.59
CA THR A 52 -20.32 -5.85 5.74
C THR A 52 -18.85 -6.27 5.77
N VAL A 53 -18.52 -7.38 6.43
CA VAL A 53 -17.19 -7.98 6.40
C VAL A 53 -16.83 -8.46 5.00
N PHE A 54 -17.76 -9.07 4.27
CA PHE A 54 -17.56 -9.47 2.89
C PHE A 54 -17.31 -8.26 1.98
N HIS A 55 -18.04 -7.17 2.15
CA HIS A 55 -17.80 -5.93 1.43
C HIS A 55 -16.40 -5.38 1.71
N ALA A 56 -16.00 -5.28 2.97
CA ALA A 56 -14.66 -4.83 3.35
C ALA A 56 -13.55 -5.71 2.76
N LYS A 57 -13.77 -7.03 2.68
CA LYS A 57 -12.85 -7.97 2.03
C LYS A 57 -12.70 -7.68 0.53
N ARG A 58 -13.75 -7.26 -0.17
CA ARG A 58 -13.64 -6.92 -1.60
C ARG A 58 -12.78 -5.68 -1.80
N GLU A 59 -13.01 -4.64 -0.99
CA GLU A 59 -12.20 -3.41 -1.06
C GLU A 59 -10.72 -3.70 -0.76
N LEU A 60 -10.42 -4.59 0.19
CA LEU A 60 -9.05 -5.08 0.42
C LEU A 60 -8.48 -5.82 -0.81
N GLY A 61 -9.33 -6.56 -1.53
CA GLY A 61 -9.00 -7.21 -2.80
C GLY A 61 -8.64 -6.21 -3.91
N ASP A 62 -9.40 -5.12 -4.01
CA ASP A 62 -9.15 -4.09 -5.01
C ASP A 62 -7.89 -3.27 -4.63
N ILE A 63 -7.68 -2.97 -3.35
CA ILE A 63 -6.44 -2.36 -2.84
C ILE A 63 -5.22 -3.22 -3.23
N ILE A 64 -5.24 -4.53 -2.97
CA ILE A 64 -4.08 -5.38 -3.30
C ILE A 64 -3.89 -5.47 -4.82
N TRP A 65 -4.96 -5.43 -5.61
CA TRP A 65 -4.86 -5.40 -7.08
C TRP A 65 -4.10 -4.16 -7.57
N TYR A 66 -4.45 -2.97 -7.08
CA TYR A 66 -3.74 -1.74 -7.46
C TYR A 66 -2.31 -1.68 -6.90
N TRP A 67 -2.08 -2.22 -5.70
CA TRP A 67 -0.74 -2.32 -5.13
C TRP A 67 0.17 -3.21 -5.99
N ILE A 68 -0.30 -4.41 -6.38
CA ILE A 68 0.45 -5.33 -7.26
C ILE A 68 0.75 -4.67 -8.60
N ASN A 69 -0.21 -3.96 -9.19
CA ASN A 69 0.01 -3.26 -10.45
C ASN A 69 1.02 -2.11 -10.32
N SER A 70 1.08 -1.46 -9.16
CA SER A 70 2.12 -0.46 -8.85
C SER A 70 3.51 -1.11 -8.79
N CYS A 71 3.66 -2.27 -8.14
CA CYS A 71 4.92 -3.04 -8.16
C CYS A 71 5.32 -3.41 -9.59
N ARG A 72 4.39 -3.97 -10.37
CA ARG A 72 4.63 -4.35 -11.77
C ARG A 72 5.01 -3.16 -12.64
N ALA A 73 4.39 -2.00 -12.43
CA ALA A 73 4.71 -0.79 -13.16
C ALA A 73 6.12 -0.27 -12.88
N LEU A 74 6.68 -0.59 -11.72
CA LEU A 74 8.05 -0.24 -11.30
C LEU A 74 9.07 -1.36 -11.56
N GLY A 75 8.63 -2.51 -12.08
CA GLY A 75 9.49 -3.68 -12.29
C GLY A 75 9.91 -4.39 -10.99
N LEU A 76 9.11 -4.28 -9.92
CA LEU A 76 9.40 -4.88 -8.61
C LEU A 76 8.65 -6.20 -8.43
N ASP A 77 9.28 -7.17 -7.76
CA ASP A 77 8.58 -8.34 -7.21
C ASP A 77 7.81 -7.94 -5.95
N PRO A 78 6.48 -8.10 -5.91
CA PRO A 78 5.69 -7.84 -4.70
C PRO A 78 6.21 -8.52 -3.43
N ASN A 79 6.72 -9.75 -3.53
CA ASN A 79 7.20 -10.48 -2.35
C ASN A 79 8.48 -9.84 -1.78
N GLU A 80 9.39 -9.42 -2.66
CA GLU A 80 10.61 -8.69 -2.26
C GLU A 80 10.26 -7.36 -1.60
N VAL A 81 9.24 -6.64 -2.10
CA VAL A 81 8.77 -5.38 -1.48
C VAL A 81 8.26 -5.62 -0.06
N ILE A 82 7.55 -6.73 0.17
CA ILE A 82 7.07 -7.11 1.51
C ILE A 82 8.24 -7.51 2.42
N GLU A 83 9.16 -8.33 1.91
CA GLU A 83 10.32 -8.80 2.66
C GLU A 83 11.23 -7.64 3.08
N GLU A 84 11.47 -6.68 2.19
CA GLU A 84 12.26 -5.49 2.49
C GLU A 84 11.60 -4.65 3.58
N ASN A 85 10.27 -4.52 3.56
CA ASN A 85 9.56 -3.85 4.66
C ASN A 85 9.71 -4.60 5.99
N VAL A 86 9.69 -5.95 5.98
CA VAL A 86 9.94 -6.76 7.18
C VAL A 86 11.38 -6.57 7.70
N HIS A 87 12.38 -6.61 6.81
CA HIS A 87 13.78 -6.37 7.19
C HIS A 87 13.99 -4.97 7.76
N LYS A 88 13.43 -3.95 7.10
CA LYS A 88 13.43 -2.58 7.60
C LYS A 88 12.85 -2.50 9.01
N LEU A 89 11.67 -3.06 9.23
CA LEU A 89 11.02 -3.05 10.55
C LEU A 89 11.82 -3.83 11.60
N LYS A 90 12.40 -4.99 11.27
CA LYS A 90 13.24 -5.77 12.19
C LYS A 90 14.50 -5.03 12.63
N SER A 91 15.11 -4.25 11.74
CA SER A 91 16.33 -3.48 12.04
C SER A 91 16.14 -2.42 13.14
N ARG A 92 14.88 -2.05 13.44
CA ARG A 92 14.52 -1.14 14.52
C ARG A 92 14.71 -1.74 15.91
N TYR A 93 14.72 -3.08 16.01
CA TYR A 93 14.69 -3.77 17.28
C TYR A 93 16.01 -4.52 17.55
N PRO A 94 16.71 -4.23 18.67
CA PRO A 94 17.85 -5.03 19.10
C PRO A 94 17.39 -6.48 19.37
N GLY A 95 17.93 -7.45 18.64
CA GLY A 95 17.52 -8.86 18.73
C GLY A 95 16.46 -9.29 17.72
N GLY A 96 15.90 -8.37 16.92
CA GLY A 96 15.01 -8.69 15.80
C GLY A 96 13.55 -8.99 16.14
N GLU A 97 13.16 -8.84 17.42
CA GLU A 97 11.78 -8.98 17.88
C GLU A 97 11.18 -7.64 18.29
N PHE A 98 9.87 -7.48 18.11
CA PHE A 98 9.16 -6.26 18.44
C PHE A 98 9.34 -5.87 19.93
N ASP A 99 9.64 -4.60 20.17
CA ASP A 99 9.71 -4.00 21.49
C ASP A 99 9.06 -2.60 21.49
N VAL A 100 8.15 -2.35 22.43
CA VAL A 100 7.37 -1.10 22.48
C VAL A 100 8.26 0.12 22.62
N HIS A 101 9.33 0.05 23.42
CA HIS A 101 10.24 1.17 23.61
C HIS A 101 10.94 1.54 22.30
N HIS A 102 11.43 0.56 21.54
CA HIS A 102 12.07 0.79 20.24
C HIS A 102 11.09 1.17 19.12
N SER A 103 9.81 0.79 19.22
CA SER A 103 8.76 1.24 18.29
C SER A 103 8.48 2.73 18.41
N GLU A 104 8.43 3.24 19.65
CA GLU A 104 8.16 4.65 19.94
C GLU A 104 9.42 5.54 19.87
N ASN A 105 10.61 4.99 20.15
CA ASN A 105 11.87 5.73 20.19
C ASN A 105 12.78 5.35 19.01
N ARG A 106 12.51 5.94 17.84
CA ARG A 106 13.26 5.67 16.61
C ARG A 106 14.62 6.36 16.61
N LYS A 107 15.61 5.74 15.95
CA LYS A 107 16.92 6.36 15.70
C LYS A 107 16.80 7.46 14.65
N GLU A 108 17.68 8.46 14.75
CA GLU A 108 17.78 9.51 13.75
C GLU A 108 18.11 8.93 12.37
N GLY A 109 17.29 9.22 11.35
CA GLY A 109 17.46 8.74 9.97
C GLY A 109 16.67 7.48 9.59
N ASP A 110 15.86 6.91 10.49
CA ASP A 110 14.98 5.76 10.19
C ASP A 110 13.68 6.22 9.47
N LEU A 111 13.56 5.93 8.16
CA LEU A 111 12.41 6.25 7.29
C LEU A 111 11.44 5.05 7.12
#